data_AF-A0A931UFC7-F1
#
_entry.id   AF-A0A931UFC7-F1
#
_cell.length_a   1.000
_cell.length_b   1.000
_cell.length_c   1.000
_cell.angle_alpha   90.00
_cell.angle_beta   90.00
_cell.angle_gamma   90.00
#
_symmetry.space_group_name_H-M   'P 1'
#
loop_
_entity.id
_entity.type
_entity.pdbx_description
1 polymer ?
#
loop_
_entity_poly.entity_id
_entity_poly.type
_entity_poly.pdbx_seq_one_letter_code
_entity_poly.pdbx_strand_id
1 'polypeptide(L)'
;MSFRGRRKRPSTRTKIGLIYYEKGDFERAASEFNLVLAADPDNDRVRYYLGSTYSEMKVYDRALEEFSRIPEKSDYYADAQIQLAYLYDRRAELGKAIEAVQTALKKRKNERDLLALLASLYRKAKNYPKAIETWQRIVGMDPKNDQAHFQIGALYDESKNKEKSVEHMKKAVELNPKNAAALNYLGYTWAEMGVHLDEAEGLILRALKIEPNDGFYIDSLGWVYYQKGDYQRAVEQLERAVELATDDPTIIEHLGDAYEKVGKVAGAVERYREALKRSKEEEQSKRIREKIERLDRQFK
;
A
#
# COMPACT_ATOMS: atom_id res chain seq x y z
N MET A 1 -6.95 58.21 -2.63
CA MET A 1 -5.57 57.68 -2.85
C MET A 1 -5.08 57.17 -1.51
N SER A 2 -4.87 55.88 -1.26
CA SER A 2 -3.74 55.01 -1.66
C SER A 2 -3.88 53.76 -0.74
N PHE A 3 -3.39 52.53 -0.97
CA PHE A 3 -2.36 51.96 -1.82
C PHE A 3 -2.87 50.57 -2.25
N ARG A 4 -3.03 50.34 -3.55
CA ARG A 4 -3.06 49.00 -4.14
C ARG A 4 -1.64 48.43 -4.11
N GLY A 5 -1.51 47.17 -3.70
CA GLY A 5 -0.48 46.25 -4.19
C GLY A 5 0.97 46.57 -3.85
N ARG A 6 1.42 46.26 -2.63
CA ARG A 6 2.82 45.86 -2.42
C ARG A 6 2.85 44.34 -2.33
N ARG A 7 3.41 43.67 -3.34
CA ARG A 7 3.96 42.31 -3.16
C ARG A 7 4.89 42.39 -1.93
N LYS A 8 4.47 41.85 -0.78
CA LYS A 8 5.28 41.80 0.45
C LYS A 8 6.58 41.07 0.09
N ARG A 9 7.70 41.78 0.01
CA ARG A 9 9.02 41.14 -0.14
C ARG A 9 9.20 40.21 1.08
N PRO A 10 9.65 38.96 0.90
CA PRO A 10 9.94 38.11 2.06
C PRO A 10 10.86 38.85 3.01
N SER A 11 10.54 38.85 4.31
CA SER A 11 11.46 39.42 5.30
C SER A 11 12.80 38.70 5.18
N THR A 12 13.91 39.40 5.41
CA THR A 12 15.25 38.78 5.35
C THR A 12 15.32 37.51 6.22
N ARG A 13 14.61 37.51 7.36
CA ARG A 13 14.45 36.36 8.25
C ARG A 13 13.71 35.18 7.60
N THR A 14 12.64 35.42 6.84
CA THR A 14 11.97 34.35 6.07
C THR A 14 12.96 33.65 5.14
N LYS A 15 13.82 34.41 4.44
CA LYS A 15 14.83 33.81 3.55
C LYS A 15 15.89 33.01 4.32
N ILE A 16 16.37 33.56 5.44
CA ILE A 16 17.33 32.87 6.31
C ILE A 16 16.74 31.55 6.84
N GLY A 17 15.50 31.58 7.33
CA GLY A 17 14.80 30.38 7.79
C GLY A 17 14.64 29.34 6.69
N LEU A 18 14.30 29.73 5.46
CA LEU A 18 14.24 28.82 4.31
C LEU A 18 15.61 28.22 3.96
N ILE A 19 16.69 29.00 4.03
CA ILE A 19 18.05 28.49 3.80
C ILE A 19 18.42 27.46 4.87
N TYR A 20 18.10 27.70 6.14
CA TYR A 20 18.34 26.72 7.20
C TYR A 20 17.51 25.45 6.99
N TYR A 21 16.24 25.59 6.60
CA TYR A 21 15.38 24.47 6.26
C TYR A 21 15.96 23.61 5.13
N GLU A 22 16.40 24.23 4.03
CA GLU A 22 17.04 23.53 2.90
C GLU A 22 18.34 22.83 3.30
N LYS A 23 19.07 23.37 4.28
CA LYS A 23 20.29 22.77 4.83
C LYS A 23 20.04 21.67 5.87
N GLY A 24 18.77 21.42 6.24
CA GLY A 24 18.41 20.49 7.31
C GLY A 24 18.69 21.00 8.73
N ASP A 25 19.05 22.27 8.90
CA ASP A 25 19.23 22.91 10.21
C ASP A 25 17.86 23.37 10.74
N PHE A 26 17.02 22.38 11.09
CA PHE A 26 15.61 22.60 11.40
C PHE A 26 15.40 23.42 12.68
N GLU A 27 16.30 23.32 13.66
CA GLU A 27 16.22 24.12 14.89
C GLU A 27 16.35 25.62 14.59
N ARG A 28 17.36 26.01 13.79
CA ARG A 28 17.53 27.41 13.40
C ARG A 28 16.45 27.88 12.44
N ALA A 29 15.99 27.01 11.55
CA ALA A 29 14.84 27.31 10.68
C ALA A 29 13.60 27.65 11.51
N ALA A 30 13.25 26.80 12.48
CA ALA A 30 12.12 27.01 13.37
C ALA A 30 12.26 28.30 14.19
N SER A 31 13.47 28.60 14.69
CA SER A 31 13.74 29.85 15.42
C SER A 31 13.45 31.09 14.55
N GLU A 32 13.98 31.13 13.32
CA GLU A 32 13.75 32.25 12.41
C GLU A 32 12.28 32.39 11.99
N PHE A 33 11.59 31.28 11.74
CA PHE A 33 10.18 31.30 11.39
C PHE A 33 9.30 31.76 12.55
N ASN A 34 9.57 31.32 13.79
CA ASN A 34 8.88 31.80 14.99
C ASN A 34 9.04 33.31 15.18
N LEU A 35 10.24 33.86 14.97
CA LEU A 35 10.48 35.30 15.03
C LEU A 35 9.68 36.07 13.97
N VAL A 36 9.51 35.51 12.78
CA VAL A 36 8.68 36.12 11.75
C VAL A 36 7.19 36.08 12.13
N LEU A 37 6.69 34.95 12.65
CA LEU A 37 5.28 34.84 13.06
C LEU A 37 4.95 35.64 14.30
N ALA A 38 5.91 35.93 15.18
CA ALA A 38 5.73 36.85 16.29
C ALA A 38 5.45 38.29 15.81
N ALA A 39 6.01 38.69 14.67
CA ALA A 39 5.84 40.03 14.09
C ALA A 39 4.72 40.11 13.03
N ASP A 40 4.48 39.04 12.28
CA ASP A 40 3.43 38.91 11.26
C ASP A 40 2.70 37.56 11.43
N PRO A 41 1.75 37.45 12.39
CA PRO A 41 1.03 36.21 12.67
C PRO A 41 0.23 35.68 11.47
N ASP A 42 -0.14 36.53 10.51
CA ASP A 42 -0.94 36.16 9.33
C ASP A 42 -0.08 35.70 8.15
N ASN A 43 1.22 35.43 8.38
CA ASN A 43 2.12 34.97 7.33
C ASN A 43 1.97 33.46 7.08
N ASP A 44 0.94 33.08 6.33
CA ASP A 44 0.59 31.69 6.02
C ASP A 44 1.75 30.90 5.40
N ARG A 45 2.56 31.54 4.55
CA ARG A 45 3.75 30.91 3.96
C ARG A 45 4.72 30.47 5.05
N VAL A 46 5.09 31.38 5.94
CA VAL A 46 6.04 31.07 7.02
C VAL A 46 5.44 30.05 7.98
N ARG A 47 4.14 30.15 8.27
CA ARG A 47 3.41 29.18 9.07
C ARG A 47 3.50 27.76 8.47
N TYR A 48 3.30 27.65 7.16
CA TYR A 48 3.47 26.38 6.44
C TYR A 48 4.89 25.82 6.62
N TYR A 49 5.93 26.61 6.36
CA TYR A 49 7.30 26.14 6.51
C TYR A 49 7.67 25.83 7.96
N LEU A 50 7.11 26.54 8.94
CA LEU A 50 7.28 26.20 10.36
C LEU A 50 6.65 24.85 10.69
N GLY A 51 5.42 24.60 10.24
CA GLY A 51 4.77 23.29 10.36
C GLY A 51 5.59 22.18 9.73
N SER A 52 6.11 22.39 8.52
CA SER A 52 7.01 21.44 7.84
C SER A 52 8.30 21.22 8.63
N THR A 53 8.89 22.28 9.17
CA THR A 53 10.10 22.18 10.01
C THR A 53 9.85 21.32 11.25
N TYR A 54 8.73 21.53 11.95
CA TYR A 54 8.38 20.70 13.10
C TYR A 54 8.07 19.25 12.71
N SER A 55 7.53 19.02 11.52
CA SER A 55 7.32 17.67 10.97
C SER A 55 8.64 16.93 10.76
N GLU A 56 9.64 17.59 10.15
CA GLU A 56 10.99 17.04 9.95
C GLU A 56 11.71 16.76 11.28
N MET A 57 11.49 17.63 12.28
CA MET A 57 11.98 17.41 13.65
C MET A 57 11.21 16.31 14.41
N LYS A 58 10.19 15.70 13.80
CA LYS A 58 9.27 14.72 14.41
C LYS A 58 8.48 15.25 15.61
N VAL A 59 8.38 16.57 15.74
CA VAL A 59 7.59 17.25 16.76
C VAL A 59 6.16 17.44 16.24
N TYR A 60 5.48 16.31 16.07
CA TYR A 60 4.23 16.26 15.29
C TYR A 60 3.09 17.09 15.88
N ASP A 61 3.01 17.28 17.21
CA ASP A 61 1.94 18.10 17.81
C ASP A 61 2.03 19.56 17.39
N ARG A 62 3.25 20.12 17.39
CA ARG A 62 3.48 21.50 16.92
C ARG A 62 3.27 21.62 15.42
N ALA A 63 3.66 20.60 14.65
CA ALA A 63 3.39 20.57 13.21
C ALA A 63 1.88 20.62 12.92
N LEU A 64 1.09 19.79 13.60
CA LEU A 64 -0.38 19.78 13.48
C LEU A 64 -0.98 21.13 13.83
N GLU A 65 -0.55 21.74 14.94
CA GLU A 65 -1.00 23.07 15.36
C GLU A 65 -0.75 24.11 14.25
N GLU A 66 0.47 24.20 13.74
CA GLU A 66 0.81 25.20 12.73
C GLU A 66 0.07 25.00 11.40
N PHE A 67 -0.04 23.76 10.92
CA PHE A 67 -0.80 23.49 9.69
C PHE A 67 -2.30 23.76 9.85
N SER A 68 -2.88 23.44 11.01
CA SER A 68 -4.32 23.66 11.27
C SER A 68 -4.71 25.14 11.32
N ARG A 69 -3.75 26.02 11.62
CA ARG A 69 -3.94 27.47 11.69
C ARG A 69 -3.87 28.17 10.33
N ILE A 70 -3.54 27.45 9.25
CA ILE A 70 -3.54 28.02 7.89
C ILE A 70 -4.99 28.15 7.41
N PRO A 71 -5.46 29.36 7.04
CA PRO A 71 -6.86 29.59 6.71
C PRO A 71 -7.22 29.07 5.31
N GLU A 72 -8.49 28.70 5.09
CA GLU A 72 -8.99 28.13 3.82
C GLU A 72 -8.75 29.01 2.58
N LYS A 73 -8.66 30.33 2.78
CA LYS A 73 -8.37 31.32 1.73
C LYS A 73 -6.90 31.36 1.29
N SER A 74 -6.01 30.71 2.03
CA SER A 74 -4.57 30.73 1.76
C SER A 74 -4.21 29.87 0.55
N ASP A 75 -3.22 30.32 -0.23
CA ASP A 75 -2.63 29.50 -1.31
C ASP A 75 -1.95 28.23 -0.76
N TYR A 76 -1.54 28.25 0.51
CA TYR A 76 -0.90 27.11 1.21
C TYR A 76 -1.92 26.16 1.86
N TYR A 77 -3.22 26.45 1.80
CA TYR A 77 -4.22 25.66 2.51
C TYR A 77 -4.29 24.21 2.02
N ALA A 78 -4.27 24.00 0.70
CA ALA A 78 -4.30 22.65 0.15
C ALA A 78 -3.06 21.84 0.58
N ASP A 79 -1.86 22.45 0.51
CA ASP A 79 -0.62 21.80 0.96
C ASP A 79 -0.64 21.50 2.46
N ALA A 80 -1.15 22.43 3.28
CA ALA A 80 -1.30 22.24 4.71
C ALA A 80 -2.23 21.05 5.03
N GLN A 81 -3.37 20.94 4.33
CA GLN A 81 -4.28 19.81 4.47
C GLN A 81 -3.65 18.48 4.07
N ILE A 82 -2.80 18.47 3.03
CA ILE A 82 -2.04 17.29 2.64
C ILE A 82 -1.05 16.88 3.76
N GLN A 83 -0.33 17.85 4.34
CA GLN A 83 0.58 17.58 5.46
C GLN A 83 -0.16 17.07 6.70
N LEU A 84 -1.30 17.68 7.03
CA LEU A 84 -2.18 17.19 8.09
C LEU A 84 -2.62 15.74 7.84
N ALA A 85 -3.01 15.39 6.61
CA ALA A 85 -3.39 14.02 6.27
C ALA A 85 -2.28 13.01 6.55
N TYR A 86 -1.05 13.30 6.14
CA TYR A 86 0.10 12.44 6.42
C TYR A 86 0.40 12.32 7.92
N LEU A 87 0.30 13.41 8.67
CA LEU A 87 0.50 13.38 10.12
C LEU A 87 -0.59 12.57 10.85
N TYR A 88 -1.85 12.72 10.44
CA TYR A 88 -2.95 11.92 10.98
C TYR A 88 -2.83 10.44 10.62
N ASP A 89 -2.44 10.09 9.37
CA ASP A 89 -2.19 8.70 8.97
C ASP A 89 -1.07 8.05 9.80
N ARG A 90 0.03 8.77 10.06
CA ARG A 90 1.11 8.29 10.95
C ARG A 90 0.65 8.02 12.38
N ARG A 91 -0.38 8.72 12.86
CA ARG A 91 -1.00 8.52 14.18
C ARG A 91 -2.14 7.50 14.17
N ALA A 92 -2.39 6.84 13.03
CA ALA A 92 -3.53 5.97 12.82
C ALA A 92 -4.90 6.66 13.01
N GLU A 93 -4.94 7.99 12.93
CA GLU A 93 -6.16 8.80 12.99
C GLU A 93 -6.83 8.88 11.60
N LEU A 94 -7.19 7.71 11.05
CA LEU A 94 -7.62 7.56 9.65
C LEU A 94 -8.80 8.47 9.26
N GLY A 95 -9.75 8.69 10.16
CA GLY A 95 -10.90 9.58 9.90
C GLY A 95 -10.49 11.02 9.59
N LYS A 96 -9.58 11.58 10.41
CA LYS A 96 -9.05 12.94 10.20
C LYS A 96 -8.14 13.01 8.97
N ALA A 97 -7.36 11.95 8.71
CA ALA A 97 -6.54 11.87 7.51
C ALA A 97 -7.41 11.93 6.24
N ILE A 98 -8.49 11.15 6.20
CA ILE A 98 -9.45 11.15 5.08
C ILE A 98 -10.09 12.53 4.90
N GLU A 99 -10.56 13.16 5.98
CA GLU A 99 -11.17 14.49 5.93
C GLU A 99 -10.21 15.56 5.39
N ALA A 100 -8.94 15.51 5.82
CA ALA A 100 -7.92 16.44 5.36
C ALA A 100 -7.63 16.28 3.86
N VAL A 101 -7.48 15.05 3.35
CA VAL A 101 -7.31 14.82 1.89
C VAL A 101 -8.54 15.26 1.10
N GLN A 102 -9.75 14.95 1.58
CA GLN A 102 -10.99 15.42 0.94
C GLN A 102 -11.05 16.94 0.87
N THR A 103 -10.59 17.63 1.92
CA THR A 103 -10.53 19.09 1.96
C THR A 103 -9.50 19.64 0.97
N ALA A 104 -8.31 19.03 0.87
CA ALA A 104 -7.33 19.38 -0.15
C ALA A 104 -7.90 19.22 -1.58
N LEU A 105 -8.62 18.13 -1.84
CA LEU A 105 -9.27 17.84 -3.13
C LEU A 105 -10.39 18.83 -3.51
N LYS A 106 -10.99 19.55 -2.56
CA LYS A 106 -11.95 20.64 -2.88
C LYS A 106 -11.26 21.79 -3.62
N LYS A 107 -9.99 22.07 -3.30
CA LYS A 107 -9.16 23.11 -3.93
C LYS A 107 -8.42 22.57 -5.16
N ARG A 108 -7.83 21.38 -5.05
CA ARG A 108 -7.07 20.72 -6.13
C ARG A 108 -7.87 19.54 -6.69
N LYS A 109 -8.89 19.86 -7.48
CA LYS A 109 -9.79 18.85 -8.03
C LYS A 109 -9.03 17.89 -8.94
N ASN A 110 -9.30 16.60 -8.77
CA ASN A 110 -8.83 15.53 -9.65
C ASN A 110 -7.30 15.45 -9.76
N GLU A 111 -6.57 15.81 -8.71
CA GLU A 111 -5.15 15.52 -8.62
C GLU A 111 -4.96 14.02 -8.35
N ARG A 112 -4.33 13.30 -9.29
CA ARG A 112 -4.23 11.83 -9.27
C ARG A 112 -3.57 11.31 -7.98
N ASP A 113 -2.51 11.97 -7.54
CA ASP A 113 -1.76 11.57 -6.35
C ASP A 113 -2.60 11.71 -5.06
N LEU A 114 -3.42 12.76 -4.97
CA LEU A 114 -4.35 12.95 -3.85
C LEU A 114 -5.51 11.96 -3.88
N LEU A 115 -6.01 11.60 -5.06
CA LEU A 115 -7.00 10.53 -5.21
C LEU A 115 -6.41 9.17 -4.79
N ALA A 116 -5.18 8.87 -5.21
CA ALA A 116 -4.49 7.63 -4.83
C ALA A 116 -4.26 7.57 -3.31
N LEU A 117 -3.85 8.69 -2.69
CA LEU A 117 -3.72 8.81 -1.24
C LEU A 117 -5.07 8.59 -0.53
N LEU A 118 -6.14 9.24 -0.99
CA LEU A 118 -7.48 9.07 -0.42
C LEU A 118 -7.96 7.61 -0.52
N ALA A 119 -7.75 6.97 -1.67
CA ALA A 119 -8.10 5.56 -1.87
C ALA A 119 -7.30 4.64 -0.94
N SER A 120 -6.00 4.91 -0.76
CA SER A 120 -5.16 4.17 0.18
C SER A 120 -5.63 4.33 1.64
N LEU A 121 -6.07 5.52 2.04
CA LEU A 121 -6.61 5.75 3.38
C LEU A 121 -7.95 5.02 3.57
N TYR A 122 -8.81 5.00 2.54
CA TYR A 122 -10.04 4.20 2.59
C TYR A 122 -9.75 2.70 2.67
N ARG A 123 -8.76 2.19 1.93
CA ARG A 123 -8.29 0.79 2.04
C ARG A 123 -7.82 0.47 3.46
N LYS A 124 -6.96 1.31 4.05
CA LYS A 124 -6.51 1.16 5.45
C LYS A 124 -7.67 1.16 6.45
N ALA A 125 -8.69 1.98 6.20
CA ALA A 125 -9.92 2.02 6.99
C ALA A 125 -10.90 0.87 6.68
N LYS A 126 -10.51 -0.09 5.83
CA LYS A 126 -11.34 -1.19 5.32
C LYS A 126 -12.65 -0.74 4.65
N ASN A 127 -12.70 0.50 4.18
CA ASN A 127 -13.81 1.04 3.40
C ASN A 127 -13.57 0.79 1.91
N TYR A 128 -13.62 -0.49 1.52
CA TYR A 128 -13.35 -0.91 0.14
C TYR A 128 -14.26 -0.23 -0.90
N PRO A 129 -15.58 -0.03 -0.67
CA PRO A 129 -16.44 0.66 -1.63
C PRO A 129 -15.94 2.07 -1.98
N LYS A 130 -15.57 2.88 -0.98
CA LYS A 130 -15.05 4.24 -1.23
C LYS A 130 -13.65 4.23 -1.83
N ALA A 131 -12.81 3.27 -1.47
CA ALA A 131 -11.49 3.10 -2.08
C ALA A 131 -11.63 2.80 -3.59
N ILE A 132 -12.53 1.88 -3.95
CA ILE A 132 -12.82 1.51 -5.34
C ILE A 132 -13.38 2.70 -6.11
N GLU A 133 -14.40 3.39 -5.57
CA GLU A 133 -14.96 4.60 -6.20
C GLU A 133 -13.88 5.66 -6.47
N THR A 134 -12.94 5.83 -5.53
CA THR A 134 -11.85 6.79 -5.68
C THR A 134 -10.87 6.39 -6.78
N TRP A 135 -10.50 5.11 -6.89
CA TRP A 135 -9.69 4.63 -8.01
C TRP A 135 -10.44 4.68 -9.35
N GLN A 136 -11.75 4.45 -9.36
CA GLN A 136 -12.58 4.59 -10.56
C GLN A 136 -12.57 6.03 -11.09
N ARG A 137 -12.46 7.05 -10.22
CA ARG A 137 -12.24 8.43 -10.67
C ARG A 137 -10.91 8.60 -11.41
N ILE A 138 -9.84 7.92 -10.98
CA ILE A 138 -8.55 7.92 -11.68
C ILE A 138 -8.69 7.23 -13.03
N VAL A 139 -9.37 6.08 -13.11
CA VAL A 139 -9.67 5.41 -14.38
C VAL A 139 -10.51 6.29 -15.31
N GLY A 140 -11.48 7.05 -14.78
CA GLY A 140 -12.27 8.01 -15.56
C GLY A 140 -11.44 9.15 -16.15
N MET A 141 -10.33 9.52 -15.51
CA MET A 141 -9.37 10.49 -16.06
C MET A 141 -8.37 9.87 -17.02
N ASP A 142 -8.02 8.60 -16.82
CA ASP A 142 -7.03 7.87 -17.59
C ASP A 142 -7.44 6.39 -17.73
N PRO A 143 -8.25 6.07 -18.76
CA PRO A 143 -8.74 4.71 -18.97
C PRO A 143 -7.64 3.70 -19.32
N LYS A 144 -6.42 4.16 -19.60
CA LYS A 144 -5.27 3.31 -19.94
C LYS A 144 -4.31 3.11 -18.77
N ASN A 145 -4.68 3.57 -17.58
CA ASN A 145 -3.88 3.41 -16.38
C ASN A 145 -3.99 1.98 -15.84
N ASP A 146 -3.04 1.12 -16.20
CA ASP A 146 -2.96 -0.27 -15.74
C ASP A 146 -2.85 -0.36 -14.22
N GLN A 147 -2.09 0.55 -13.61
CA GLN A 147 -1.91 0.61 -12.16
C GLN A 147 -3.22 0.88 -11.42
N ALA A 148 -4.11 1.73 -11.95
CA ALA A 148 -5.42 1.99 -11.37
C ALA A 148 -6.31 0.75 -11.44
N HIS A 149 -6.29 0.03 -12.57
CA HIS A 149 -7.00 -1.25 -12.69
C HIS A 149 -6.45 -2.31 -11.73
N PHE A 150 -5.14 -2.43 -11.59
CA PHE A 150 -4.51 -3.31 -10.61
C PHE A 150 -4.99 -3.01 -9.18
N GLN A 151 -5.02 -1.73 -8.78
CA GLN A 151 -5.46 -1.33 -7.44
C GLN A 151 -6.94 -1.63 -7.19
N ILE A 152 -7.81 -1.44 -8.19
CA ILE A 152 -9.22 -1.83 -8.09
C ILE A 152 -9.35 -3.35 -7.95
N GLY A 153 -8.60 -4.12 -8.75
CA GLY A 153 -8.60 -5.58 -8.66
C GLY A 153 -8.20 -6.08 -7.27
N ALA A 154 -7.09 -5.57 -6.73
CA ALA A 154 -6.62 -5.89 -5.38
C ALA A 154 -7.67 -5.53 -4.29
N LEU A 155 -8.35 -4.40 -4.43
CA LEU A 155 -9.43 -4.02 -3.50
C LEU A 155 -10.63 -4.97 -3.56
N TYR A 156 -10.98 -5.44 -4.76
CA TYR A 156 -12.05 -6.42 -4.90
C TYR A 156 -11.69 -7.74 -4.23
N ASP A 157 -10.45 -8.20 -4.37
CA ASP A 157 -9.98 -9.41 -3.69
C ASP A 157 -9.95 -9.27 -2.16
N GLU A 158 -9.47 -8.13 -1.64
CA GLU A 158 -9.55 -7.83 -0.19
C GLU A 158 -11.00 -7.81 0.32
N SER A 159 -11.94 -7.40 -0.53
CA SER A 159 -13.38 -7.46 -0.27
C SER A 159 -14.03 -8.82 -0.56
N LYS A 160 -13.22 -9.85 -0.87
CA LYS A 160 -13.63 -11.23 -1.18
C LYS A 160 -14.49 -11.38 -2.45
N ASN A 161 -14.35 -10.47 -3.41
CA ASN A 161 -14.99 -10.54 -4.73
C ASN A 161 -13.96 -10.93 -5.80
N LYS A 162 -13.75 -12.24 -5.96
CA LYS A 162 -12.73 -12.79 -6.86
C LYS A 162 -13.07 -12.51 -8.33
N GLU A 163 -14.34 -12.53 -8.71
CA GLU A 163 -14.77 -12.34 -10.10
C GLU A 163 -14.40 -10.94 -10.60
N LYS A 164 -14.70 -9.90 -9.82
CA LYS A 164 -14.34 -8.52 -10.17
C LYS A 164 -12.85 -8.24 -10.05
N SER A 165 -12.16 -8.92 -9.12
CA SER A 165 -10.70 -8.87 -9.05
C SER A 165 -10.08 -9.35 -10.37
N VAL A 166 -10.50 -10.53 -10.86
CA VAL A 166 -10.05 -11.10 -12.12
C VAL A 166 -10.36 -10.18 -13.31
N GLU A 167 -11.55 -9.60 -13.38
CA GLU A 167 -11.93 -8.65 -14.45
C GLU A 167 -10.94 -7.48 -14.54
N HIS A 168 -10.66 -6.82 -13.41
CA HIS A 168 -9.75 -5.68 -13.38
C HIS A 168 -8.29 -6.08 -13.56
N MET A 169 -7.89 -7.25 -13.05
CA MET A 169 -6.52 -7.74 -13.23
C MET A 169 -6.23 -8.10 -14.69
N LYS A 170 -7.19 -8.73 -15.39
CA LYS A 170 -7.14 -8.91 -16.84
C LYS A 170 -6.94 -7.57 -17.54
N LYS A 171 -7.71 -6.55 -17.14
CA LYS A 171 -7.58 -5.22 -17.75
C LYS A 171 -6.20 -4.60 -17.53
N ALA A 172 -5.63 -4.74 -16.34
CA ALA A 172 -4.27 -4.29 -16.05
C ALA A 172 -3.23 -5.01 -16.94
N VAL A 173 -3.35 -6.33 -17.09
CA VAL A 173 -2.46 -7.14 -17.95
C VAL A 173 -2.60 -6.79 -19.43
N GLU A 174 -3.81 -6.51 -19.91
CA GLU A 174 -4.07 -6.05 -21.29
C GLU A 174 -3.40 -4.70 -21.57
N LEU A 175 -3.53 -3.75 -20.64
CA LEU A 175 -2.98 -2.41 -20.77
C LEU A 175 -1.46 -2.39 -20.63
N ASN A 176 -0.91 -3.22 -19.74
CA ASN A 176 0.51 -3.37 -19.52
C ASN A 176 0.91 -4.85 -19.39
N PRO A 177 1.30 -5.49 -20.50
CA PRO A 177 1.73 -6.89 -20.50
C PRO A 177 3.03 -7.18 -19.74
N LYS A 178 3.69 -6.15 -19.18
CA LYS A 178 4.92 -6.23 -18.37
C LYS A 178 4.69 -5.88 -16.89
N ASN A 179 3.43 -5.71 -16.46
CA ASN A 179 3.12 -5.54 -15.05
C ASN A 179 3.25 -6.90 -14.33
N ALA A 180 4.43 -7.19 -13.76
CA ALA A 180 4.73 -8.48 -13.14
C ALA A 180 3.76 -8.81 -12.00
N ALA A 181 3.43 -7.83 -11.16
CA ALA A 181 2.47 -7.98 -10.08
C ALA A 181 1.08 -8.37 -10.61
N ALA A 182 0.58 -7.70 -11.67
CA ALA A 182 -0.72 -8.02 -12.26
C ALA A 182 -0.76 -9.41 -12.91
N LEU A 183 0.32 -9.78 -13.60
CA LEU A 183 0.49 -11.11 -14.19
C LEU A 183 0.43 -12.19 -13.11
N ASN A 184 1.23 -12.03 -12.05
CA ASN A 184 1.25 -12.98 -10.95
C ASN A 184 -0.10 -13.08 -10.26
N TYR A 185 -0.71 -11.94 -9.92
CA TYR A 185 -2.00 -11.91 -9.23
C TYR A 185 -3.07 -12.65 -10.01
N LEU A 186 -3.21 -12.36 -11.32
CA LEU A 186 -4.20 -13.03 -12.16
C LEU A 186 -3.96 -14.54 -12.23
N GLY A 187 -2.71 -14.96 -12.42
CA GLY A 187 -2.35 -16.38 -12.44
C GLY A 187 -2.62 -17.08 -11.11
N TYR A 188 -2.22 -16.47 -9.99
CA TYR A 188 -2.46 -17.01 -8.66
C TYR A 188 -3.95 -17.11 -8.34
N THR A 189 -4.76 -16.09 -8.64
CA THR A 189 -6.21 -16.13 -8.41
C THR A 189 -6.88 -17.23 -9.23
N TRP A 190 -6.47 -17.43 -10.48
CA TRP A 190 -6.95 -18.55 -11.30
C TRP A 190 -6.56 -19.91 -10.72
N ALA A 191 -5.33 -20.05 -10.22
CA ALA A 191 -4.88 -21.25 -9.53
C ALA A 191 -5.74 -21.54 -8.28
N GLU A 192 -5.97 -20.55 -7.42
CA GLU A 192 -6.84 -20.70 -6.25
C GLU A 192 -8.29 -21.07 -6.60
N MET A 193 -8.77 -20.63 -7.75
CA MET A 193 -10.10 -20.98 -8.26
C MET A 193 -10.14 -22.34 -8.97
N GLY A 194 -8.98 -22.96 -9.23
CA GLY A 194 -8.89 -24.23 -9.96
C GLY A 194 -9.27 -24.12 -11.44
N VAL A 195 -9.15 -22.93 -12.04
CA VAL A 195 -9.54 -22.66 -13.45
C VAL A 195 -8.36 -22.10 -14.24
N HIS A 196 -8.37 -22.27 -15.57
CA HIS A 196 -7.36 -21.69 -16.46
C HIS A 196 -5.91 -21.97 -16.03
N LEU A 197 -5.63 -23.18 -15.54
CA LEU A 197 -4.35 -23.50 -14.89
C LEU A 197 -3.15 -23.41 -15.84
N ASP A 198 -3.34 -23.72 -17.13
CA ASP A 198 -2.29 -23.58 -18.15
C ASP A 198 -2.02 -22.11 -18.48
N GLU A 199 -3.06 -21.29 -18.59
CA GLU A 199 -2.92 -19.85 -18.77
C GLU A 199 -2.32 -19.18 -17.53
N ALA A 200 -2.68 -19.64 -16.33
CA ALA A 200 -2.11 -19.19 -15.06
C ALA A 200 -0.61 -19.46 -14.99
N GLU A 201 -0.17 -20.67 -15.34
CA GLU A 201 1.26 -21.01 -15.46
C GLU A 201 1.97 -20.03 -16.41
N GLY A 202 1.41 -19.79 -17.60
CA GLY A 202 1.98 -18.87 -18.58
C GLY A 202 2.09 -17.43 -18.09
N LEU A 203 1.12 -16.94 -17.31
CA LEU A 203 1.15 -15.61 -16.72
C LEU A 203 2.25 -15.49 -15.64
N ILE A 204 2.33 -16.45 -14.73
CA ILE A 204 3.32 -16.44 -13.65
C ILE A 204 4.73 -16.62 -14.19
N LEU A 205 4.95 -17.49 -15.18
CA LEU A 205 6.25 -17.60 -15.85
C LEU A 205 6.69 -16.30 -16.52
N ARG A 206 5.74 -15.50 -17.06
CA ARG A 206 6.05 -14.16 -17.57
C ARG A 206 6.39 -13.19 -16.46
N ALA A 207 5.71 -13.25 -15.31
CA ALA A 207 6.07 -12.45 -14.13
C ALA A 207 7.49 -12.78 -13.65
N LEU A 208 7.82 -14.06 -13.52
CA LEU A 208 9.16 -14.56 -13.16
C LEU A 208 10.22 -14.23 -14.20
N LYS A 209 9.88 -14.08 -15.48
CA LYS A 209 10.84 -13.58 -16.48
C LYS A 209 11.26 -12.13 -16.19
N ILE A 210 10.38 -11.34 -15.57
CA ILE A 210 10.63 -9.94 -15.23
C ILE A 210 11.31 -9.85 -13.85
N GLU A 211 10.84 -10.64 -12.88
CA GLU A 211 11.33 -10.69 -11.49
C GLU A 211 11.67 -12.15 -11.10
N PRO A 212 12.85 -12.69 -11.49
CA PRO A 212 13.15 -14.13 -11.42
C PRO A 212 13.35 -14.75 -10.03
N ASN A 213 13.53 -13.91 -9.02
CA ASN A 213 13.82 -14.30 -7.65
C ASN A 213 12.77 -13.77 -6.67
N ASP A 214 11.59 -13.37 -7.16
CA ASP A 214 10.48 -13.03 -6.29
C ASP A 214 9.88 -14.30 -5.69
N GLY A 215 10.04 -14.48 -4.37
CA GLY A 215 9.57 -15.66 -3.66
C GLY A 215 8.06 -15.86 -3.71
N PHE A 216 7.27 -14.79 -3.80
CA PHE A 216 5.81 -14.87 -3.90
C PHE A 216 5.37 -15.35 -5.28
N TYR A 217 6.10 -14.97 -6.33
CA TYR A 217 5.79 -15.44 -7.69
C TYR A 217 6.20 -16.90 -7.88
N ILE A 218 7.30 -17.32 -7.24
CA ILE A 218 7.71 -18.73 -7.22
C ILE A 218 6.69 -19.57 -6.42
N ASP A 219 6.19 -19.08 -5.29
CA ASP A 219 5.08 -19.71 -4.55
C ASP A 219 3.85 -19.87 -5.45
N SER A 220 3.46 -18.80 -6.15
CA SER A 220 2.32 -18.82 -7.07
C SER A 220 2.48 -19.89 -8.16
N LEU A 221 3.69 -20.06 -8.70
CA LEU A 221 3.99 -21.12 -9.68
C LEU A 221 3.89 -22.52 -9.05
N GLY A 222 4.44 -22.69 -7.85
CA GLY A 222 4.31 -23.93 -7.08
C GLY A 222 2.85 -24.29 -6.80
N TRP A 223 2.03 -23.28 -6.47
CA TRP A 223 0.60 -23.45 -6.26
C TRP A 223 -0.14 -23.84 -7.54
N VAL A 224 0.22 -23.30 -8.70
CA VAL A 224 -0.31 -23.77 -10.00
C VAL A 224 0.01 -25.25 -10.21
N TYR A 225 1.26 -25.68 -9.97
CA TYR A 225 1.61 -27.10 -10.10
C TYR A 225 0.85 -27.99 -9.13
N TYR A 226 0.65 -27.52 -7.90
CA TYR A 226 -0.16 -28.22 -6.92
C TYR A 226 -1.59 -28.43 -7.41
N GLN A 227 -2.22 -27.39 -7.97
CA GLN A 227 -3.59 -27.46 -8.50
C GLN A 227 -3.69 -28.33 -9.76
N LYS A 228 -2.63 -28.39 -10.58
CA LYS A 228 -2.52 -29.32 -11.72
C LYS A 228 -2.29 -30.78 -11.31
N GLY A 229 -2.02 -31.05 -10.04
CA GLY A 229 -1.67 -32.38 -9.53
C GLY A 229 -0.20 -32.77 -9.75
N ASP A 230 0.63 -31.85 -10.26
CA ASP A 230 2.06 -32.05 -10.47
C ASP A 230 2.82 -31.75 -9.15
N TYR A 231 2.55 -32.59 -8.15
CA TYR A 231 2.99 -32.34 -6.77
C TYR A 231 4.51 -32.33 -6.62
N GLN A 232 5.24 -33.06 -7.48
CA GLN A 232 6.69 -33.09 -7.41
C GLN A 232 7.30 -31.74 -7.83
N ARG A 233 6.80 -31.12 -8.91
CA ARG A 233 7.21 -29.76 -9.31
C ARG A 233 6.68 -28.70 -8.35
N ALA A 234 5.50 -28.91 -7.78
CA ALA A 234 4.99 -28.04 -6.72
C ALA A 234 5.96 -27.97 -5.54
N VAL A 235 6.41 -29.13 -5.04
CA VAL A 235 7.41 -29.21 -3.96
C VAL A 235 8.69 -28.45 -4.33
N GLU A 236 9.26 -28.69 -5.51
CA GLU A 236 10.50 -28.01 -5.94
C GLU A 236 10.37 -26.49 -5.91
N GLN A 237 9.28 -25.94 -6.48
CA GLN A 237 9.08 -24.49 -6.48
C GLN A 237 8.79 -23.95 -5.08
N LEU A 238 7.97 -24.65 -4.28
CA LEU A 238 7.58 -24.18 -2.95
C LEU A 238 8.75 -24.23 -1.95
N GLU A 239 9.67 -25.21 -2.06
CA GLU A 239 10.93 -25.21 -1.29
C GLU A 239 11.75 -23.97 -1.61
N ARG A 240 11.92 -23.65 -2.90
CA ARG A 240 12.61 -22.44 -3.35
C ARG A 240 11.88 -21.16 -2.92
N ALA A 241 10.54 -21.15 -2.90
CA ALA A 241 9.76 -20.02 -2.44
C ALA A 241 9.98 -19.75 -0.95
N VAL A 242 9.97 -20.79 -0.11
CA VAL A 242 10.25 -20.67 1.33
C VAL A 242 11.68 -20.19 1.59
N GLU A 243 12.67 -20.60 0.80
CA GLU A 243 14.05 -20.09 0.91
C GLU A 243 14.16 -18.59 0.64
N LEU A 244 13.35 -18.06 -0.28
CA LEU A 244 13.37 -16.66 -0.69
C LEU A 244 12.41 -15.78 0.13
N ALA A 245 11.32 -16.35 0.63
CA ALA A 245 10.27 -15.69 1.40
C ALA A 245 10.09 -16.36 2.77
N THR A 246 11.15 -16.32 3.58
CA THR A 246 11.37 -17.18 4.76
C THR A 246 10.36 -17.07 5.91
N ASP A 247 9.46 -16.10 5.89
CA ASP A 247 8.56 -15.80 7.02
C ASP A 247 7.07 -15.73 6.69
N ASP A 248 6.66 -16.00 5.44
CA ASP A 248 5.23 -15.96 5.10
C ASP A 248 4.52 -17.28 5.47
N PRO A 249 3.53 -17.26 6.38
CA PRO A 249 2.85 -18.47 6.83
C PRO A 249 2.05 -19.17 5.71
N THR A 250 1.59 -18.45 4.69
CA THR A 250 0.84 -19.01 3.57
C THR A 250 1.74 -19.82 2.65
N ILE A 251 2.92 -19.28 2.31
CA ILE A 251 3.91 -20.00 1.49
C ILE A 251 4.39 -21.28 2.20
N ILE A 252 4.64 -21.19 3.51
CA ILE A 252 5.03 -22.35 4.33
C ILE A 252 3.89 -23.37 4.39
N GLU A 253 2.63 -22.92 4.48
CA GLU A 253 1.45 -23.78 4.43
C GLU A 253 1.33 -24.51 3.08
N HIS A 254 1.51 -23.81 1.96
CA HIS A 254 1.50 -24.42 0.62
C HIS A 254 2.56 -25.53 0.49
N LEU A 255 3.77 -25.31 1.02
CA LEU A 255 4.80 -26.35 1.04
C LEU A 255 4.36 -27.57 1.86
N GLY A 256 3.72 -27.36 3.02
CA GLY A 256 3.12 -28.43 3.80
C GLY A 256 2.07 -29.22 3.01
N ASP A 257 1.19 -28.53 2.29
CA ASP A 257 0.17 -29.13 1.42
C ASP A 257 0.83 -30.01 0.33
N ALA A 258 1.86 -29.49 -0.32
CA ALA A 258 2.59 -30.22 -1.36
C ALA A 258 3.33 -31.45 -0.80
N TYR A 259 3.99 -31.32 0.37
CA TYR A 259 4.62 -32.44 1.06
C TYR A 259 3.64 -33.54 1.43
N GLU A 260 2.45 -33.18 1.88
CA GLU A 260 1.41 -34.15 2.17
C GLU A 260 1.04 -34.96 0.93
N LYS A 261 0.84 -34.29 -0.21
CA LYS A 261 0.45 -34.96 -1.47
C LYS A 261 1.51 -35.91 -2.02
N VAL A 262 2.79 -35.68 -1.74
CA VAL A 262 3.89 -36.60 -2.11
C VAL A 262 4.21 -37.62 -1.01
N GLY A 263 3.41 -37.70 0.06
CA GLY A 263 3.58 -38.66 1.15
C GLY A 263 4.71 -38.34 2.13
N LYS A 264 5.30 -37.13 2.07
CA LYS A 264 6.29 -36.63 3.04
C LYS A 264 5.60 -36.12 4.32
N VAL A 265 4.83 -36.98 4.99
CA VAL A 265 3.92 -36.61 6.08
C VAL A 265 4.63 -35.91 7.24
N ALA A 266 5.77 -36.43 7.68
CA ALA A 266 6.52 -35.81 8.78
C ALA A 266 6.97 -34.38 8.42
N GLY A 267 7.45 -34.18 7.19
CA GLY A 267 7.80 -32.87 6.67
C GLY A 267 6.58 -31.94 6.56
N ALA A 268 5.43 -32.45 6.11
CA ALA A 268 4.19 -31.67 6.05
C ALA A 268 3.78 -31.13 7.43
N VAL A 269 3.77 -32.00 8.46
CA VAL A 269 3.45 -31.60 9.84
C VAL A 269 4.45 -30.57 10.37
N GLU A 270 5.74 -30.72 10.07
CA GLU A 270 6.76 -29.75 10.44
C GLU A 270 6.49 -28.37 9.83
N ARG A 271 6.25 -28.31 8.51
CA ARG A 271 5.93 -27.07 7.80
C ARG A 271 4.62 -26.45 8.31
N TYR A 272 3.58 -27.24 8.57
CA TYR A 272 2.33 -26.73 9.16
C TYR A 272 2.54 -26.13 10.55
N ARG A 273 3.31 -26.77 11.43
CA ARG A 273 3.62 -26.22 12.76
C ARG A 273 4.40 -24.90 12.64
N GLU A 274 5.31 -24.86 11.67
CA GLU A 274 6.08 -23.67 11.34
C GLU A 274 5.18 -22.52 10.84
N ALA A 275 4.25 -22.79 9.92
CA ALA A 275 3.25 -21.83 9.45
C ALA A 275 2.34 -21.34 10.59
N LEU A 276 1.86 -22.26 11.44
CA LEU A 276 1.00 -21.94 12.59
C LEU A 276 1.69 -20.98 13.57
N LYS A 277 3.00 -21.14 13.78
CA LYS A 277 3.78 -20.24 14.66
C LYS A 277 3.87 -18.82 14.11
N ARG A 278 3.84 -18.65 12.79
CA ARG A 278 3.97 -17.34 12.11
C ARG A 278 2.63 -16.71 11.74
N SER A 279 1.55 -17.49 11.71
CA SER A 279 0.20 -17.02 11.41
C SER A 279 -0.27 -15.94 12.40
N LYS A 280 -0.84 -14.86 11.85
CA LYS A 280 -1.50 -13.79 12.62
C LYS A 280 -3.02 -13.82 12.50
N GLU A 281 -3.55 -14.63 11.60
CA GLU A 281 -4.98 -14.74 11.33
C GLU A 281 -5.55 -15.98 12.03
N GLU A 282 -6.64 -15.81 12.76
CA GLU A 282 -7.26 -16.93 13.48
C GLU A 282 -7.80 -17.98 12.51
N GLU A 283 -8.37 -17.58 11.38
CA GLU A 283 -8.93 -18.51 10.39
C GLU A 283 -7.85 -19.38 9.74
N GLN A 284 -6.71 -18.79 9.36
CA GLN A 284 -5.55 -19.56 8.88
C GLN A 284 -5.02 -20.49 9.97
N SER A 285 -4.89 -20.00 11.21
CA SER A 285 -4.41 -20.79 12.34
C SER A 285 -5.31 -22.01 12.61
N LYS A 286 -6.63 -21.81 12.57
CA LYS A 286 -7.62 -22.88 12.73
C LYS A 286 -7.49 -23.93 11.63
N ARG A 287 -7.47 -23.53 10.36
CA ARG A 287 -7.27 -24.43 9.22
C ARG A 287 -5.99 -25.26 9.35
N ILE A 288 -4.87 -24.63 9.74
CA ILE A 288 -3.59 -25.33 9.89
C ILE A 288 -3.65 -26.34 11.05
N ARG A 289 -4.27 -26.00 12.20
CA ARG A 289 -4.46 -26.95 13.31
C ARG A 289 -5.27 -28.18 12.86
N GLU A 290 -6.34 -27.98 12.10
CA GLU A 290 -7.16 -29.07 11.57
C GLU A 290 -6.34 -30.00 10.64
N LYS A 291 -5.46 -29.44 9.80
CA LYS A 291 -4.54 -30.22 8.96
C LYS A 291 -3.58 -31.07 9.78
N ILE A 292 -2.96 -30.49 10.82
CA ILE A 292 -2.04 -31.20 11.72
C ILE A 292 -2.76 -32.33 12.45
N GLU A 293 -3.92 -32.06 13.06
CA GLU A 293 -4.67 -33.06 13.81
C GLU A 293 -5.13 -34.22 12.93
N ARG A 294 -5.51 -33.95 11.67
CA ARG A 294 -5.89 -35.00 10.73
C ARG A 294 -4.71 -35.93 10.43
N LEU A 295 -3.52 -35.37 10.17
CA LEU A 295 -2.32 -36.18 9.89
C LEU A 295 -1.88 -36.96 11.14
N ASP A 296 -1.90 -36.34 12.32
CA ASP A 296 -1.55 -37.01 13.57
C ASP A 296 -2.50 -38.18 13.89
N ARG A 297 -3.76 -38.15 13.42
CA ARG A 297 -4.70 -39.27 13.57
C ARG A 297 -4.52 -40.37 12.52
N GLN A 298 -4.12 -40.02 11.31
CA GLN A 298 -3.95 -40.98 10.21
C GLN A 298 -2.68 -41.83 10.33
N PHE A 299 -1.66 -41.34 11.05
CA PHE A 299 -0.33 -41.96 11.15
C PHE A 299 0.08 -42.34 12.59
N LYS A 300 -0.90 -42.44 13.50
CA LYS A 300 -0.78 -43.12 14.81
C LYS A 300 -1.22 -44.56 14.71
#